data_AF-A0A151RK77-F1
#
_entry.id   AF-A0A151RK77-F1
#
_cell.length_a   1.000
_cell.length_b   1.000
_cell.length_c   1.000
_cell.angle_alpha   90.00
_cell.angle_beta   90.00
_cell.angle_gamma   90.00
#
_symmetry.space_group_name_H-M   'P 1'
#
loop_
_entity.id
_entity.type
_entity.pdbx_description
1 polymer ?
#
loop_
_entity_poly.entity_id
_entity_poly.type
_entity_poly.pdbx_seq_one_letter_code
_entity_poly.pdbx_strand_id
1 'polypeptide(L)' 'DGTSDPEEHLDAFVTQVGLYTDDDAIMCKVFPTSLKGPALNWFTRLPPGSIDSFTSLSSRFVIQFATSRPHQLTSIALVS' A
#
# COMPACT_ATOMS: atom_id res chain seq x y z
N ASP A 1 2.32 10.64 -9.31
CA ASP A 1 3.67 10.94 -8.83
C ASP A 1 4.25 9.84 -7.94
N GLY A 2 3.46 9.07 -7.17
CA GLY A 2 4.00 7.89 -6.48
C GLY A 2 5.09 8.19 -5.44
N THR A 3 5.15 9.45 -4.99
CA THR A 3 6.16 10.03 -4.11
C THR A 3 5.73 10.05 -2.64
N SER A 4 4.46 9.77 -2.35
CA SER A 4 3.97 9.64 -0.97
C SER A 4 4.34 8.27 -0.41
N ASP A 5 4.77 8.25 0.85
CA ASP A 5 5.04 7.03 1.59
C ASP A 5 3.78 6.14 1.60
N PRO A 6 3.90 4.84 1.24
CA PRO A 6 2.75 3.97 1.12
C PRO A 6 2.08 3.68 2.47
N GLU A 7 2.82 3.75 3.58
CA GLU A 7 2.27 3.56 4.93
C GLU A 7 1.48 4.81 5.36
N GLU A 8 2.00 6.01 5.09
CA GLU A 8 1.29 7.28 5.32
C GLU A 8 -0.01 7.35 4.52
N HIS A 9 0.02 6.91 3.25
CA HIS A 9 -1.19 6.84 2.42
C HIS A 9 -2.23 5.89 3.01
N LEU A 10 -1.80 4.74 3.53
CA LEU A 10 -2.70 3.77 4.16
C LEU A 10 -3.31 4.32 5.45
N ASP A 11 -2.53 4.98 6.30
CA ASP A 11 -3.01 5.58 7.54
C ASP A 11 -4.06 6.66 7.26
N ALA A 12 -3.78 7.55 6.30
CA ALA A 12 -4.72 8.58 5.87
C ALA A 12 -6.01 7.98 5.30
N PHE A 13 -5.89 6.92 4.48
CA PHE A 13 -7.04 6.23 3.91
C PHE A 13 -7.90 5.57 4.99
N VAL A 14 -7.29 4.83 5.92
CA VAL A 14 -7.99 4.15 7.03
C VAL A 14 -8.66 5.17 7.93
N THR A 15 -7.99 6.26 8.27
CA THR A 15 -8.56 7.35 9.07
C THR A 15 -9.79 7.96 8.40
N GLN A 16 -9.74 8.18 7.08
CA GLN A 16 -10.86 8.78 6.35
C GLN A 16 -12.04 7.81 6.20
N VAL A 17 -11.78 6.58 5.76
CA VAL A 17 -12.82 5.59 5.46
C VAL A 17 -13.40 4.98 6.73
N GLY A 18 -12.59 4.84 7.77
CA GLY A 18 -12.98 4.36 9.10
C GLY A 18 -14.05 5.23 9.79
N LEU A 19 -14.26 6.47 9.34
CA LEU A 19 -15.38 7.30 9.77
C LEU A 19 -16.76 6.80 9.27
N TYR A 20 -16.75 6.00 8.19
CA TYR A 20 -17.96 5.54 7.52
C TYR A 20 -18.14 4.02 7.62
N THR A 21 -17.04 3.25 7.63
CA THR A 21 -17.10 1.79 7.66
C THR A 21 -15.78 1.18 8.14
N ASP A 22 -15.90 0.06 8.83
CA ASP A 22 -14.83 -0.89 9.18
C ASP A 22 -14.93 -2.20 8.37
N ASP A 23 -15.82 -2.27 7.36
CA ASP A 23 -16.00 -3.46 6.53
C ASP A 23 -14.89 -3.57 5.47
N ASP A 24 -14.06 -4.61 5.61
CA ASP A 24 -12.94 -4.91 4.73
C ASP A 24 -13.33 -4.97 3.25
N ALA A 25 -14.51 -5.50 2.91
CA ALA A 25 -14.94 -5.62 1.53
C ALA A 25 -15.32 -4.25 0.93
N ILE A 26 -15.90 -3.36 1.74
CA ILE A 26 -16.13 -1.96 1.34
C ILE A 26 -14.79 -1.23 1.22
N MET A 27 -13.90 -1.36 2.19
CA MET A 27 -12.57 -0.74 2.16
C MET A 27 -11.77 -1.14 0.91
N CYS A 28 -11.76 -2.43 0.54
CA CYS A 28 -11.12 -2.91 -0.69
C CYS A 28 -11.71 -2.30 -1.96
N LYS A 29 -13.04 -2.12 -2.01
CA LYS A 29 -13.73 -1.55 -3.18
C LYS A 29 -13.47 -0.05 -3.34
N VAL A 30 -13.35 0.68 -2.24
CA VAL A 30 -13.13 2.13 -2.27
C VAL A 30 -11.65 2.50 -2.36
N PHE A 31 -10.73 1.62 -1.92
CA PHE A 31 -9.29 1.83 -2.01
C PHE A 31 -8.78 2.35 -3.37
N PRO A 32 -9.14 1.77 -4.54
CA PRO A 32 -8.67 2.26 -5.83
C PRO A 32 -9.02 3.73 -6.12
N THR A 33 -10.08 4.28 -5.50
CA THR A 33 -10.45 5.70 -5.68
C THR A 33 -9.42 6.66 -5.05
N SER A 34 -8.64 6.19 -4.08
CA SER A 34 -7.54 6.96 -3.47
C SER A 34 -6.26 6.95 -4.30
N LEU A 35 -6.14 6.03 -5.26
CA LEU A 35 -4.91 5.79 -6.02
C LEU A 35 -4.86 6.63 -7.30
N LYS A 36 -3.64 6.96 -7.74
CA LYS A 36 -3.39 7.65 -9.01
C LYS A 36 -2.17 7.07 -9.72
N GLY A 37 -2.15 7.18 -11.04
CA GLY A 37 -0.98 6.83 -11.86
C GLY A 37 -0.52 5.37 -11.67
N PRO A 38 0.77 5.11 -11.37
CA PRO A 38 1.32 3.75 -11.23
C PRO A 38 0.59 2.87 -10.19
N ALA A 39 0.14 3.46 -9.08
CA ALA A 39 -0.57 2.75 -8.03
C ALA A 39 -1.94 2.24 -8.48
N LEU A 40 -2.72 3.10 -9.16
CA LEU A 40 -4.01 2.71 -9.71
C LEU A 40 -3.84 1.62 -10.79
N ASN A 41 -2.84 1.78 -11.66
CA ASN A 41 -2.55 0.82 -12.72
C ASN A 41 -2.06 -0.54 -12.17
N TRP A 42 -1.35 -0.55 -11.03
CA TRP A 42 -1.03 -1.79 -10.32
C TRP A 42 -2.30 -2.48 -9.80
N PHE A 43 -3.19 -1.72 -9.16
CA PHE A 43 -4.42 -2.26 -8.58
C PHE A 43 -5.31 -2.93 -9.64
N THR A 44 -5.48 -2.31 -10.81
CA THR A 44 -6.32 -2.83 -11.90
C THR A 44 -5.78 -4.10 -12.56
N ARG A 45 -4.49 -4.43 -12.35
CA ARG A 45 -3.87 -5.65 -12.86
C ARG A 45 -3.91 -6.82 -11.86
N LEU A 46 -4.44 -6.61 -10.66
CA LEU A 46 -4.56 -7.68 -9.69
C LEU A 46 -5.58 -8.73 -10.19
N PRO A 47 -5.30 -10.04 -10.06
CA PRO A 47 -6.25 -11.07 -10.46
C PRO A 47 -7.56 -10.96 -9.68
N PRO A 48 -8.72 -11.22 -10.31
CA PRO A 48 -9.99 -11.25 -9.59
C PRO A 48 -9.93 -12.30 -8.48
N GLY A 49 -10.36 -11.92 -7.27
CA GLY A 49 -10.33 -12.79 -6.10
C GLY A 49 -8.95 -12.95 -5.45
N SER A 50 -7.91 -12.23 -5.88
CA SER A 50 -6.59 -12.28 -5.23
C SER A 50 -6.49 -11.52 -3.91
N ILE A 51 -7.50 -10.70 -3.60
CA ILE A 51 -7.61 -9.91 -2.39
C ILE A 51 -8.82 -10.42 -1.63
N ASP A 52 -8.57 -11.03 -0.48
CA ASP A 52 -9.56 -11.57 0.45
C ASP A 52 -9.97 -10.56 1.54
N SER A 53 -9.09 -9.62 1.86
CA SER A 53 -9.21 -8.69 2.98
C SER A 53 -8.45 -7.39 2.71
N PHE A 54 -8.84 -6.31 3.41
CA PHE A 54 -8.14 -5.03 3.29
C PHE A 54 -6.70 -5.14 3.79
N THR A 55 -6.45 -6.00 4.78
CA THR A 55 -5.11 -6.28 5.30
C THR A 55 -4.20 -6.95 4.25
N SER A 56 -4.72 -7.92 3.50
CA SER A 56 -4.00 -8.57 2.39
C SER A 56 -3.65 -7.56 1.29
N LEU A 57 -4.57 -6.67 0.97
CA LEU A 57 -4.38 -5.58 0.00
C LEU A 57 -3.36 -4.54 0.47
N SER A 58 -3.44 -4.09 1.73
CA SER A 58 -2.54 -3.07 2.28
C SER A 58 -1.11 -3.57 2.36
N SER A 59 -0.90 -4.83 2.78
CA SER A 59 0.42 -5.47 2.78
C SER A 59 1.04 -5.50 1.40
N ARG A 60 0.29 -5.94 0.38
CA ARG A 60 0.76 -5.98 -1.02
C ARG A 60 1.06 -4.58 -1.56
N PHE A 61 0.24 -3.59 -1.20
CA PHE A 61 0.45 -2.21 -1.59
C PHE A 61 1.77 -1.67 -1.02
N VAL A 62 2.04 -1.87 0.27
CA VAL A 62 3.31 -1.49 0.90
C VAL A 62 4.47 -2.21 0.23
N ILE A 63 4.41 -3.54 0.05
CA ILE A 63 5.50 -4.31 -0.61
C ILE A 63 5.80 -3.78 -2.01
N GLN A 64 4.77 -3.40 -2.76
CA GLN A 64 4.91 -2.90 -4.13
C GLN A 64 5.50 -1.48 -4.20
N PHE A 65 5.17 -0.63 -3.24
CA PHE A 65 5.47 0.81 -3.26
C PHE A 65 6.39 1.27 -2.12
N ALA A 66 6.99 0.36 -1.35
CA ALA A 66 7.95 0.64 -0.27
C ALA A 66 9.29 1.26 -0.74
N THR A 67 9.33 1.80 -1.96
CA THR A 67 10.48 2.53 -2.52
C THR A 67 10.64 3.91 -1.86
N SER A 68 11.00 3.92 -0.58
CA SER A 68 11.91 4.90 0.08
C SER A 68 12.03 4.63 1.58
N ARG A 69 12.35 3.39 1.98
CA ARG A 69 13.15 3.21 3.19
C ARG A 69 14.58 2.97 2.71
N PRO A 70 15.56 3.86 2.97
CA PRO A 70 16.94 3.44 2.87
C PRO A 70 17.09 2.30 3.86
N HIS A 71 17.04 1.06 3.36
CA HIS A 71 17.71 -0.02 4.04
C HIS A 71 19.14 0.47 4.21
N GLN A 72 19.46 0.91 5.43
CA GLN A 72 20.81 0.89 5.95
C GLN A 72 21.23 -0.58 5.85
N LEU A 73 21.62 -1.01 4.65
CA LEU A 73 22.49 -2.14 4.48
C LEU A 73 23.68 -1.76 5.33
N THR A 74 23.72 -2.31 6.53
CA THR A 74 24.86 -2.20 7.43
C THR A 74 25.99 -2.78 6.61
N SER A 75 26.80 -1.88 6.05
CA SER A 75 27.99 -2.23 5.30
C SER A 75 28.78 -3.16 6.20
N ILE A 76 28.86 -4.43 5.82
CA ILE A 76 29.73 -5.39 6.51
C ILE A 76 31.12 -4.79 6.39
N ALA A 77 31.62 -4.24 7.49
CA ALA A 77 32.96 -3.73 7.58
C ALA A 77 33.92 -4.90 7.31
N LEU A 78 34.46 -4.97 6.10
CA LEU A 78 35.70 -5.68 5.86
C LEU A 78 36.81 -4.77 6.39
N VAL A 79 37.13 -4.89 7.68
CA VAL A 79 38.40 -4.40 8.20
C VAL A 79 39.48 -5.30 7.63
N SER A 80 40.40 -4.71 6.86
CA SER A 80 41.66 -5.32 6.44
C SER A 80 42.77 -4.84 7.36
#